data_AF-A0A069EZK4-F1
#
_entry.id   AF-A0A069EZK4-F1
#
_cell.length_a   1.000
_cell.length_b   1.000
_cell.length_c   1.000
_cell.angle_alpha   90.00
_cell.angle_beta   90.00
_cell.angle_gamma   90.00
#
_symmetry.space_group_name_H-M   'P 1'
#
loop_
_entity.id
_entity.type
_entity.pdbx_description
1 polymer ?
#
loop_
_entity_poly.entity_id
_entity_poly.type
_entity_poly.pdbx_seq_one_letter_code
_entity_poly.pdbx_strand_id
1 'polypeptide(L)'
;MTLNFLISNGKIPSLPSIETVKQALIKSLGDRYKDDCIILIPNGSDGISKEEGNGFAQNLNFMKEMVDIIQTINKKDKLFYLNECRSIYDKTYPCISGSDAHSFERFTEYEIEKTTWIKADKTFYGLKSILFEPEERVCIQSNSPDLKLKSKVIDYIKLPQKDFDGQHIYFNSGMNVIVGGRSSGKSLLLSLLAKKVGNVSSLKRNNNLYEQLIQEKLEDTNAFLLDGSATNGDTLIEFFYQDKLQEIASDVNKRNKFIIEIIGEDNQNRQMILDQKIKVVTEINIKMMRERQSNLTLVSTINKFQTEHQIKDNIEEVKSKLKSLYSDNKFQDDDFEKLNREMQNQISNESRLNQEIKNYESIKQINFYALNSSLPADKRPIINSIHELYKSQLNKLNTEIEGELNRKIDSINVSLEKLN
;
A
#
# COMPACT_ATOMS: atom_id res chain seq x y z
N MET A 1 33.60 -23.60 -16.04
CA MET A 1 32.74 -24.80 -16.07
C MET A 1 31.69 -24.58 -17.14
N THR A 2 31.37 -25.51 -18.05
CA THR A 2 30.27 -25.36 -19.03
C THR A 2 29.05 -26.15 -18.54
N LEU A 3 27.87 -25.98 -19.14
CA LEU A 3 26.68 -26.79 -18.83
C LEU A 3 26.96 -28.29 -18.98
N ASN A 4 27.68 -28.69 -20.04
CA ASN A 4 28.09 -30.08 -20.26
C ASN A 4 29.03 -30.63 -19.17
N PHE A 5 29.70 -29.76 -18.41
CA PHE A 5 30.50 -30.20 -17.27
C PHE A 5 29.63 -30.47 -16.04
N LEU A 6 28.54 -29.69 -15.87
CA LEU A 6 27.58 -29.91 -14.78
C LEU A 6 26.67 -31.13 -15.03
N ILE A 7 26.44 -31.46 -16.30
CA ILE A 7 25.57 -32.55 -16.72
C ILE A 7 26.44 -33.70 -17.24
N SER A 8 26.60 -34.74 -16.43
CA SER A 8 27.30 -35.97 -16.79
C SER A 8 26.28 -37.08 -17.07
N ASN A 9 26.26 -37.61 -18.31
CA ASN A 9 25.34 -38.68 -18.72
C ASN A 9 23.85 -38.37 -18.43
N GLY A 10 23.43 -37.11 -18.62
CA GLY A 10 22.06 -36.66 -18.34
C GLY A 10 21.72 -36.54 -16.85
N LYS A 11 22.73 -36.63 -15.96
CA LYS A 11 22.57 -36.48 -14.51
C LYS A 11 23.47 -35.37 -13.98
N ILE A 12 23.06 -34.79 -12.87
CA ILE A 12 23.86 -33.83 -12.11
C ILE A 12 24.56 -34.63 -11.00
N PRO A 13 25.89 -34.87 -11.09
CA PRO A 13 26.59 -35.78 -10.19
C PRO A 13 26.69 -35.26 -8.74
N SER A 14 26.65 -33.95 -8.55
CA SER A 14 26.61 -33.28 -7.25
C SER A 14 25.87 -31.95 -7.39
N LEU A 15 25.11 -31.55 -6.36
CA LEU A 15 24.34 -30.29 -6.39
C LEU A 15 25.28 -29.09 -6.58
N PRO A 16 25.22 -28.36 -7.71
CA PRO A 16 26.11 -27.22 -7.95
C PRO A 16 25.67 -26.00 -7.14
N SER A 17 26.63 -25.13 -6.79
CA SER A 17 26.30 -23.82 -6.22
C SER A 17 25.66 -22.91 -7.28
N ILE A 18 24.89 -21.92 -6.83
CA ILE A 18 24.25 -20.91 -7.69
C ILE A 18 25.28 -20.22 -8.60
N GLU A 19 26.42 -19.82 -8.06
CA GLU A 19 27.50 -19.19 -8.82
C GLU A 19 28.06 -20.14 -9.88
N THR A 20 28.20 -21.42 -9.57
CA THR A 20 28.67 -22.43 -10.53
C THR A 20 27.68 -22.58 -11.70
N VAL A 21 26.38 -22.59 -11.41
CA VAL A 21 25.33 -22.63 -12.44
C VAL A 21 25.37 -21.37 -13.31
N LYS A 22 25.46 -20.18 -12.69
CA LYS A 22 25.55 -18.89 -13.40
C LYS A 22 26.77 -18.86 -14.34
N GLN A 23 27.95 -19.23 -13.85
CA GLN A 23 29.16 -19.29 -14.65
C GLN A 23 29.06 -20.33 -15.78
N ALA A 24 28.40 -21.46 -15.53
CA ALA A 24 28.15 -22.47 -16.56
C ALA A 24 27.21 -21.96 -17.66
N LEU A 25 26.16 -21.23 -17.30
CA LEU A 25 25.25 -20.59 -18.25
C LEU A 25 25.97 -19.54 -19.08
N ILE A 26 26.69 -18.61 -18.44
CA ILE A 26 27.46 -17.56 -19.13
C ILE A 26 28.48 -18.17 -20.09
N LYS A 27 29.24 -19.19 -19.65
CA LYS A 27 30.25 -19.82 -20.51
C LYS A 27 29.63 -20.59 -21.69
N SER A 28 28.40 -21.06 -21.57
CA SER A 28 27.76 -21.90 -22.59
C SER A 28 26.88 -21.10 -23.56
N LEU A 29 26.20 -20.06 -23.08
CA LEU A 29 25.21 -19.27 -23.81
C LEU A 29 25.63 -17.78 -23.97
N GLY A 30 26.75 -17.38 -23.38
CA GLY A 30 27.24 -16.00 -23.38
C GLY A 30 26.65 -15.15 -22.26
N ASP A 31 27.10 -13.88 -22.17
CA ASP A 31 26.69 -12.95 -21.10
C ASP A 31 25.18 -12.67 -21.09
N ARG A 32 24.52 -12.82 -22.24
CA ARG A 32 23.07 -12.67 -22.39
C ARG A 32 22.31 -13.99 -22.29
N TYR A 33 22.81 -14.97 -21.54
CA TYR A 33 22.19 -16.30 -21.42
C TYR A 33 20.67 -16.28 -21.10
N LYS A 34 20.19 -15.25 -20.39
CA LYS A 34 18.76 -15.02 -20.10
C LYS A 34 17.90 -14.76 -21.33
N ASP A 35 18.52 -14.46 -22.47
CA ASP A 35 17.84 -14.36 -23.76
C ASP A 35 17.44 -15.73 -24.29
N ASP A 36 18.19 -16.77 -23.94
CA ASP A 36 18.11 -18.12 -24.52
C ASP A 36 17.72 -19.21 -23.53
N CYS A 37 17.55 -18.89 -22.24
CA CYS A 37 17.13 -19.85 -21.22
C CYS A 37 16.04 -19.30 -20.28
N ILE A 38 15.30 -20.20 -19.65
CA ILE A 38 14.32 -19.92 -18.60
C ILE A 38 14.63 -20.84 -17.42
N ILE A 39 14.73 -20.29 -16.22
CA ILE A 39 15.01 -21.04 -15.00
C ILE A 39 13.73 -21.23 -14.20
N LEU A 40 13.31 -22.49 -14.07
CA LEU A 40 12.15 -22.89 -13.27
C LEU A 40 12.60 -23.56 -11.97
N ILE A 41 11.94 -23.22 -10.86
CA ILE A 41 12.16 -23.90 -9.56
C ILE A 41 10.85 -24.46 -8.97
N PRO A 42 10.88 -25.64 -8.33
CA PRO A 42 9.74 -26.16 -7.59
C PRO A 42 9.56 -25.49 -6.23
N ASN A 43 8.31 -25.16 -5.86
CA ASN A 43 7.95 -24.62 -4.54
C ASN A 43 7.42 -25.74 -3.62
N GLY A 44 8.30 -26.61 -3.14
CA GLY A 44 7.98 -27.77 -2.29
C GLY A 44 8.56 -27.69 -0.86
N SER A 45 8.44 -28.78 -0.09
CA SER A 45 9.00 -28.92 1.27
C SER A 45 10.53 -28.89 1.34
N ASP A 46 11.21 -29.10 0.22
CA ASP A 46 12.66 -28.85 0.03
C ASP A 46 12.94 -27.48 -0.62
N GLY A 47 11.95 -26.58 -0.60
CA GLY A 47 11.99 -25.25 -1.21
C GLY A 47 12.46 -24.14 -0.27
N ILE A 48 12.34 -22.91 -0.76
CA ILE A 48 12.90 -21.70 -0.15
C ILE A 48 12.31 -21.44 1.24
N SER A 49 13.16 -21.50 2.27
CA SER A 49 12.78 -21.16 3.65
C SER A 49 12.32 -19.71 3.76
N LYS A 50 11.23 -19.49 4.51
CA LYS A 50 10.67 -18.17 4.85
C LYS A 50 11.39 -17.48 6.01
N GLU A 51 12.34 -18.15 6.68
CA GLU A 51 12.93 -17.64 7.93
C GLU A 51 14.20 -16.81 7.70
N GLU A 52 14.35 -15.74 8.49
CA GLU A 52 15.48 -14.82 8.44
C GLU A 52 16.76 -15.44 8.99
N GLY A 53 17.81 -15.42 8.17
CA GLY A 53 19.18 -15.83 8.48
C GLY A 53 20.11 -15.50 7.31
N ASN A 54 21.41 -15.76 7.41
CA ASN A 54 22.40 -15.44 6.36
C ASN A 54 22.10 -16.09 4.98
N GLY A 55 21.24 -17.11 4.93
CA GLY A 55 20.72 -17.70 3.69
C GLY A 55 19.63 -16.88 3.00
N PHE A 56 18.94 -15.98 3.70
CA PHE A 56 17.86 -15.16 3.16
C PHE A 56 18.33 -14.22 2.06
N ALA A 57 19.47 -13.52 2.26
CA ALA A 57 20.03 -12.62 1.25
C ALA A 57 20.51 -13.37 -0.02
N GLN A 58 21.10 -14.56 0.16
CA GLN A 58 21.52 -15.39 -0.98
C GLN A 58 20.32 -15.97 -1.73
N ASN A 59 19.28 -16.41 -1.02
CA ASN A 59 18.01 -16.87 -1.61
C ASN A 59 17.27 -15.72 -2.31
N LEU A 60 17.29 -14.52 -1.74
CA LEU A 60 16.69 -13.33 -2.33
C LEU A 60 17.38 -12.95 -3.64
N ASN A 61 18.70 -12.86 -3.65
CA ASN A 61 19.47 -12.54 -4.87
C ASN A 61 19.30 -13.63 -5.94
N PHE A 62 19.30 -14.90 -5.55
CA PHE A 62 19.02 -16.01 -6.45
C PHE A 62 17.64 -15.89 -7.10
N MET A 63 16.60 -15.64 -6.31
CA MET A 63 15.24 -15.44 -6.80
C MET A 63 15.16 -14.25 -7.77
N LYS A 64 15.68 -13.10 -7.35
CA LYS A 64 15.68 -11.87 -8.16
C LYS A 64 16.43 -12.05 -9.48
N GLU A 65 17.66 -12.56 -9.42
CA GLU A 65 18.57 -12.56 -10.56
C GLU A 65 18.39 -13.75 -11.49
N MET A 66 18.08 -14.93 -10.97
CA MET A 66 18.18 -16.16 -11.78
C MET A 66 16.83 -16.83 -12.02
N VAL A 67 15.91 -16.81 -11.07
CA VAL A 67 14.65 -17.55 -11.19
C VAL A 67 13.66 -16.82 -12.09
N ASP A 68 13.03 -17.53 -13.02
CA ASP A 68 12.04 -16.98 -13.95
C ASP A 68 10.64 -17.52 -13.69
N ILE A 69 10.50 -18.80 -13.36
CA ILE A 69 9.21 -19.48 -13.16
C ILE A 69 9.18 -20.24 -11.83
N ILE A 70 8.05 -20.19 -11.15
CA ILE A 70 7.78 -21.01 -9.96
C ILE A 70 6.85 -22.15 -10.35
N GLN A 71 7.24 -23.39 -10.05
CA GLN A 71 6.33 -24.52 -10.15
C GLN A 71 5.56 -24.66 -8.83
N THR A 72 4.28 -24.26 -8.86
CA THR A 72 3.35 -24.43 -7.74
C THR A 72 1.90 -24.51 -8.22
N ILE A 73 1.13 -25.40 -7.60
CA ILE A 73 -0.32 -25.48 -7.76
C ILE A 73 -1.08 -24.92 -6.56
N ASN A 74 -0.39 -24.61 -5.45
CA ASN A 74 -0.99 -24.13 -4.22
C ASN A 74 -1.56 -22.71 -4.42
N LYS A 75 -2.83 -22.51 -4.07
CA LYS A 75 -3.52 -21.23 -4.25
C LYS A 75 -2.87 -20.07 -3.48
N LYS A 76 -2.35 -20.34 -2.26
CA LYS A 76 -1.68 -19.32 -1.44
C LYS A 76 -0.35 -18.90 -2.05
N ASP A 77 0.45 -19.88 -2.51
CA ASP A 77 1.73 -19.59 -3.14
C ASP A 77 1.54 -18.82 -4.45
N LYS A 78 0.54 -19.20 -5.24
CA LYS A 78 0.18 -18.45 -6.46
C LYS A 78 -0.17 -17.01 -6.16
N LEU A 79 -1.05 -16.78 -5.18
CA LEU A 79 -1.43 -15.42 -4.78
C LEU A 79 -0.19 -14.61 -4.37
N PHE A 80 0.71 -15.22 -3.59
CA PHE A 80 1.95 -14.59 -3.18
C PHE A 80 2.85 -14.25 -4.38
N TYR A 81 3.20 -15.22 -5.22
CA TYR A 81 4.15 -15.03 -6.32
C TYR A 81 3.60 -14.17 -7.47
N LEU A 82 2.29 -14.18 -7.70
CA LEU A 82 1.66 -13.36 -8.73
C LEU A 82 1.43 -11.92 -8.25
N ASN A 83 1.05 -11.71 -6.99
CA ASN A 83 0.51 -10.40 -6.56
C ASN A 83 1.29 -9.73 -5.41
N GLU A 84 1.82 -10.49 -4.46
CA GLU A 84 2.37 -9.93 -3.21
C GLU A 84 3.90 -9.81 -3.23
N CYS A 85 4.58 -10.71 -3.94
CA CYS A 85 6.04 -10.87 -3.85
C CYS A 85 6.85 -9.77 -4.54
N ARG A 86 6.18 -8.87 -5.29
CA ARG A 86 6.83 -7.77 -6.01
C ARG A 86 7.59 -6.83 -5.08
N SER A 87 7.08 -6.56 -3.88
CA SER A 87 7.78 -5.73 -2.88
C SER A 87 9.08 -6.36 -2.37
N ILE A 88 9.19 -7.69 -2.46
CA ILE A 88 10.33 -8.47 -1.97
C ILE A 88 11.33 -8.70 -3.11
N TYR A 89 10.86 -9.15 -4.27
CA TYR A 89 11.68 -9.59 -5.39
C TYR A 89 11.77 -8.61 -6.56
N ASP A 90 11.08 -7.47 -6.50
CA ASP A 90 10.99 -6.47 -7.58
C ASP A 90 10.42 -7.00 -8.92
N LYS A 91 9.78 -8.18 -8.85
CA LYS A 91 9.05 -8.81 -9.95
C LYS A 91 8.04 -9.80 -9.40
N THR A 92 7.12 -10.22 -10.27
CA THR A 92 6.16 -11.29 -10.00
C THR A 92 6.60 -12.51 -10.79
N TYR A 93 6.18 -13.70 -10.36
CA TYR A 93 6.57 -14.95 -11.01
C TYR A 93 5.35 -15.69 -11.56
N PRO A 94 5.38 -16.11 -12.83
CA PRO A 94 4.41 -17.06 -13.35
C PRO A 94 4.48 -18.35 -12.52
N CYS A 95 3.31 -18.84 -12.15
CA CYS A 95 3.17 -20.09 -11.42
C CYS A 95 2.62 -21.15 -12.37
N ILE A 96 3.44 -22.16 -12.68
CA ILE A 96 3.02 -23.29 -13.53
C ILE A 96 2.89 -24.57 -12.72
N SER A 97 2.11 -25.51 -13.24
CA SER A 97 2.08 -26.87 -12.74
C SER A 97 3.18 -27.71 -13.40
N GLY A 98 3.53 -28.83 -12.78
CA GLY A 98 4.49 -29.77 -13.36
C GLY A 98 4.08 -31.20 -13.03
N SER A 99 4.52 -32.12 -13.89
CA SER A 99 4.27 -33.56 -13.77
C SER A 99 5.59 -34.28 -13.52
N ASP A 100 5.56 -35.28 -12.65
CA ASP A 100 6.67 -36.23 -12.45
C ASP A 100 6.58 -37.43 -13.41
N ALA A 101 5.87 -37.26 -14.53
CA ALA A 101 5.74 -38.29 -15.54
C ALA A 101 7.07 -38.48 -16.28
N HIS A 102 7.67 -39.67 -16.12
CA HIS A 102 8.88 -40.08 -16.85
C HIS A 102 8.59 -40.76 -18.21
N SER A 103 7.35 -40.66 -18.71
CA SER A 103 6.90 -41.25 -19.99
C SER A 103 5.62 -40.56 -20.47
N PHE A 104 5.34 -40.58 -21.77
CA PHE A 104 4.12 -39.99 -22.33
C PHE A 104 2.86 -40.75 -21.92
N GLU A 105 2.97 -42.06 -21.73
CA GLU A 105 1.87 -42.91 -21.27
C GLU A 105 1.38 -42.44 -19.89
N ARG A 106 2.31 -42.22 -18.95
CA ARG A 106 2.01 -41.65 -17.61
C ARG A 106 1.51 -40.21 -17.66
N PHE A 107 1.76 -39.47 -18.74
CA PHE A 107 1.26 -38.10 -18.87
C PHE A 107 -0.27 -38.05 -19.01
N THR A 108 -0.90 -39.09 -19.56
CA THR A 108 -2.36 -39.16 -19.65
C THR A 108 -3.06 -39.29 -18.29
N GLU A 109 -2.33 -39.67 -17.25
CA GLU A 109 -2.81 -39.74 -15.86
C GLU A 109 -2.71 -38.37 -15.16
N TYR A 110 -2.17 -37.34 -15.83
CA TYR A 110 -2.03 -36.01 -15.25
C TYR A 110 -3.39 -35.41 -14.92
N GLU A 111 -3.57 -34.99 -13.67
CA GLU A 111 -4.83 -34.45 -13.19
C GLU A 111 -5.23 -33.21 -14.01
N ILE A 112 -6.37 -33.29 -14.70
CA ILE A 112 -6.88 -32.24 -15.59
C ILE A 112 -7.00 -30.90 -14.85
N GLU A 113 -7.35 -30.92 -13.56
CA GLU A 113 -7.44 -29.72 -12.70
C GLU A 113 -6.11 -28.99 -12.52
N LYS A 114 -4.99 -29.69 -12.73
CA LYS A 114 -3.63 -29.15 -12.67
C LYS A 114 -3.16 -28.67 -14.04
N THR A 115 -3.97 -28.65 -15.09
CA THR A 115 -3.55 -28.19 -16.42
C THR A 115 -3.15 -26.71 -16.38
N THR A 116 -1.96 -26.39 -16.89
CA THR A 116 -1.51 -25.01 -17.07
C THR A 116 -1.86 -24.52 -18.47
N TRP A 117 -2.73 -23.52 -18.54
CA TRP A 117 -3.04 -22.77 -19.75
C TRP A 117 -2.08 -21.60 -19.89
N ILE A 118 -1.37 -21.54 -21.02
CA ILE A 118 -0.45 -20.46 -21.36
C ILE A 118 -0.99 -19.70 -22.57
N LYS A 119 -1.22 -18.40 -22.40
CA LYS A 119 -1.67 -17.49 -23.47
C LYS A 119 -0.48 -16.99 -24.27
N ALA A 120 0.03 -17.83 -25.16
CA ALA A 120 1.12 -17.48 -26.06
C ALA A 120 1.21 -18.42 -27.28
N ASP A 121 2.00 -18.01 -28.27
CA ASP A 121 2.40 -18.90 -29.37
C ASP A 121 3.27 -20.05 -28.85
N LYS A 122 3.22 -21.19 -29.55
CA LYS A 122 4.04 -22.39 -29.25
C LYS A 122 5.50 -22.22 -29.69
N THR A 123 6.12 -21.12 -29.27
CA THR A 123 7.52 -20.78 -29.53
C THR A 123 8.21 -20.46 -28.21
N PHE A 124 9.55 -20.48 -28.19
CA PHE A 124 10.30 -20.10 -26.99
C PHE A 124 10.01 -18.66 -26.55
N TYR A 125 9.94 -17.70 -27.48
CA TYR A 125 9.56 -16.33 -27.17
C TYR A 125 8.10 -16.20 -26.70
N GLY A 126 7.21 -17.02 -27.25
CA GLY A 126 5.85 -17.17 -26.75
C GLY A 126 5.85 -17.60 -25.29
N LEU A 127 6.59 -18.66 -24.94
CA LEU A 127 6.73 -19.08 -23.55
C LEU A 127 7.33 -17.98 -22.68
N LYS A 128 8.38 -17.27 -23.14
CA LYS A 128 9.01 -16.16 -22.43
C LYS A 128 8.04 -15.01 -22.14
N SER A 129 6.97 -14.85 -22.92
CA SER A 129 5.97 -13.80 -22.69
C SER A 129 5.29 -13.88 -21.32
N ILE A 130 5.22 -15.07 -20.72
CA ILE A 130 4.58 -15.25 -19.40
C ILE A 130 5.35 -14.57 -18.25
N LEU A 131 6.62 -14.20 -18.48
CA LEU A 131 7.45 -13.52 -17.49
C LEU A 131 7.05 -12.05 -17.29
N PHE A 132 6.38 -11.43 -18.28
CA PHE A 132 6.03 -10.00 -18.23
C PHE A 132 4.64 -9.75 -17.62
N GLU A 133 3.68 -10.64 -17.92
CA GLU A 133 2.28 -10.52 -17.51
C GLU A 133 1.77 -11.86 -16.96
N PRO A 134 2.37 -12.38 -15.87
CA PRO A 134 2.13 -13.76 -15.44
C PRO A 134 0.67 -14.04 -15.06
N GLU A 135 -0.01 -13.09 -14.42
CA GLU A 135 -1.42 -13.21 -14.01
C GLU A 135 -2.37 -13.31 -15.22
N GLU A 136 -2.13 -12.51 -16.27
CA GLU A 136 -2.95 -12.46 -17.49
C GLU A 136 -2.65 -13.61 -18.46
N ARG A 137 -1.47 -14.24 -18.33
CA ARG A 137 -0.97 -15.22 -19.31
C ARG A 137 -0.92 -16.66 -18.83
N VAL A 138 -0.97 -16.89 -17.52
CA VAL A 138 -0.88 -18.23 -16.94
C VAL A 138 -2.08 -18.51 -16.05
N CYS A 139 -2.82 -19.57 -16.38
CA CYS A 139 -3.95 -20.01 -15.58
C CYS A 139 -3.86 -21.52 -15.34
N ILE A 140 -4.05 -21.96 -14.09
CA ILE A 140 -4.07 -23.40 -13.77
C ILE A 140 -5.48 -23.79 -13.38
N GLN A 141 -6.14 -24.54 -14.26
CA GLN A 141 -7.51 -24.99 -14.12
C GLN A 141 -7.83 -26.06 -15.18
N SER A 142 -8.97 -26.74 -15.03
CA SER A 142 -9.40 -27.77 -15.96
C SER A 142 -9.85 -27.25 -17.33
N ASN A 143 -10.61 -26.16 -17.36
CA ASN A 143 -11.23 -25.63 -18.59
C ASN A 143 -10.40 -24.52 -19.23
N SER A 144 -10.52 -24.32 -20.54
CA SER A 144 -9.92 -23.16 -21.23
C SER A 144 -10.36 -21.85 -20.55
N PRO A 145 -9.42 -20.95 -20.20
CA PRO A 145 -9.75 -19.63 -19.67
C PRO A 145 -10.53 -18.76 -20.66
N ASP A 146 -10.30 -18.95 -21.96
CA ASP A 146 -11.06 -18.26 -23.01
C ASP A 146 -12.34 -19.08 -23.32
N LEU A 147 -13.48 -18.58 -22.85
CA LEU A 147 -14.82 -19.18 -23.01
C LEU A 147 -15.61 -18.60 -24.19
N LYS A 148 -14.96 -17.87 -25.11
CA LYS A 148 -15.64 -17.30 -26.27
C LYS A 148 -16.30 -18.39 -27.11
N LEU A 149 -17.59 -18.19 -27.41
CA LEU A 149 -18.31 -19.03 -28.36
C LEU A 149 -17.70 -18.84 -29.75
N LYS A 150 -17.27 -19.93 -30.39
CA LYS A 150 -16.66 -19.88 -31.73
C LYS A 150 -17.56 -19.19 -32.77
N SER A 151 -18.87 -19.35 -32.62
CA SER A 151 -19.91 -18.67 -33.41
C SER A 151 -20.00 -17.15 -33.20
N LYS A 152 -19.20 -16.58 -32.31
CA LYS A 152 -19.12 -15.13 -32.05
C LYS A 152 -17.73 -14.55 -32.27
N VAL A 153 -16.80 -15.36 -32.80
CA VAL A 153 -15.42 -14.94 -33.07
C VAL A 153 -15.21 -14.94 -34.58
N ILE A 154 -14.81 -13.80 -35.12
CA ILE A 154 -14.45 -13.66 -36.53
C ILE A 154 -13.12 -14.39 -36.75
N ASP A 155 -13.09 -15.32 -37.69
CA ASP A 155 -11.88 -16.04 -38.08
C ASP A 155 -11.16 -15.31 -39.21
N TYR A 156 -11.87 -15.05 -40.32
CA TYR A 156 -11.30 -14.32 -41.43
C TYR A 156 -12.35 -13.57 -42.26
N ILE A 157 -11.87 -12.58 -43.02
CA ILE A 157 -12.62 -11.91 -44.07
C ILE A 157 -11.97 -12.19 -45.42
N LYS A 158 -12.79 -12.54 -46.41
CA LYS A 158 -12.44 -12.63 -47.82
C LYS A 158 -12.90 -11.35 -48.51
N LEU A 159 -11.95 -10.63 -49.08
CA LEU A 159 -12.18 -9.36 -49.77
C LEU A 159 -12.53 -9.55 -51.25
N PRO A 160 -13.12 -8.53 -51.92
CA PRO A 160 -13.48 -8.59 -53.34
C PRO A 160 -12.30 -8.86 -54.28
N GLN A 161 -12.54 -9.61 -55.35
CA GLN A 161 -11.49 -9.94 -56.34
C GLN A 161 -10.98 -8.69 -57.08
N LYS A 162 -11.89 -7.83 -57.52
CA LYS A 162 -11.59 -6.67 -58.39
C LYS A 162 -10.62 -5.67 -57.75
N ASP A 163 -10.72 -5.45 -56.45
CA ASP A 163 -9.96 -4.40 -55.75
C ASP A 163 -8.91 -4.93 -54.77
N PHE A 164 -9.03 -6.20 -54.34
CA PHE A 164 -8.20 -6.80 -53.29
C PHE A 164 -7.67 -8.19 -53.67
N ASP A 165 -7.79 -8.59 -54.94
CA ASP A 165 -7.32 -9.88 -55.45
C ASP A 165 -7.85 -11.11 -54.69
N GLY A 166 -9.02 -10.98 -54.07
CA GLY A 166 -9.63 -12.09 -53.33
C GLY A 166 -8.91 -12.40 -52.02
N GLN A 167 -8.09 -11.49 -51.51
CA GLN A 167 -7.26 -11.70 -50.32
C GLN A 167 -8.07 -12.16 -49.11
N HIS A 168 -7.55 -13.16 -48.41
CA HIS A 168 -8.03 -13.59 -47.10
C HIS A 168 -7.21 -12.90 -46.00
N ILE A 169 -7.90 -12.27 -45.05
CA ILE A 169 -7.28 -11.68 -43.86
C ILE A 169 -7.80 -12.43 -42.63
N TYR A 170 -6.90 -13.16 -41.97
CA TYR A 170 -7.16 -13.92 -40.76
C TYR A 170 -6.98 -13.06 -39.51
N PHE A 171 -7.79 -13.32 -38.50
CA PHE A 171 -7.81 -12.59 -37.23
C PHE A 171 -7.55 -13.53 -36.06
N ASN A 172 -6.82 -13.04 -35.07
CA ASN A 172 -6.73 -13.66 -33.76
C ASN A 172 -8.05 -13.43 -32.99
N SER A 173 -8.46 -14.38 -32.14
CA SER A 173 -9.68 -14.27 -31.31
C SER A 173 -9.65 -13.15 -30.27
N GLY A 174 -8.45 -12.67 -29.94
CA GLY A 174 -8.19 -11.58 -29.02
C GLY A 174 -8.06 -10.23 -29.73
N MET A 175 -6.85 -9.67 -29.68
CA MET A 175 -6.56 -8.33 -30.20
C MET A 175 -5.87 -8.43 -31.56
N ASN A 176 -6.36 -7.65 -32.51
CA ASN A 176 -5.78 -7.51 -33.84
C ASN A 176 -5.35 -6.05 -34.05
N VAL A 177 -4.14 -5.84 -34.56
CA VAL A 177 -3.61 -4.50 -34.83
C VAL A 177 -3.30 -4.39 -36.32
N ILE A 178 -3.96 -3.44 -36.99
CA ILE A 178 -3.80 -3.18 -38.43
C ILE A 178 -3.08 -1.83 -38.59
N VAL A 179 -1.85 -1.87 -39.10
CA VAL A 179 -1.00 -0.68 -39.30
C VAL A 179 -0.79 -0.44 -40.79
N GLY A 180 -0.67 0.82 -41.21
CA GLY A 180 -0.37 1.18 -42.59
C GLY A 180 -0.40 2.69 -42.82
N GLY A 181 0.08 3.14 -43.99
CA GLY A 181 0.13 4.55 -44.35
C GLY A 181 -1.25 5.23 -44.53
N ARG A 182 -1.25 6.55 -44.72
CA ARG A 182 -2.49 7.28 -45.06
C ARG A 182 -3.07 6.73 -46.37
N SER A 183 -4.39 6.56 -46.41
CA SER A 183 -5.12 6.04 -47.58
C SER A 183 -4.81 4.58 -47.98
N SER A 184 -4.20 3.79 -47.09
CA SER A 184 -3.91 2.36 -47.35
C SER A 184 -5.13 1.42 -47.23
N GLY A 185 -6.36 1.93 -47.24
CA GLY A 185 -7.57 1.10 -47.16
C GLY A 185 -7.97 0.57 -45.78
N LYS A 186 -7.28 0.93 -44.68
CA LYS A 186 -7.63 0.45 -43.31
C LYS A 186 -9.07 0.73 -42.91
N SER A 187 -9.53 1.98 -43.07
CA SER A 187 -10.90 2.37 -42.74
C SER A 187 -11.92 1.63 -43.61
N LEU A 188 -11.58 1.40 -44.89
CA LEU A 188 -12.41 0.65 -45.83
C LEU A 188 -12.57 -0.80 -45.37
N LEU A 189 -11.47 -1.48 -45.02
CA LEU A 189 -11.48 -2.83 -44.46
C LEU A 189 -12.35 -2.93 -43.21
N LEU A 190 -12.16 -2.01 -42.25
CA LEU A 190 -12.95 -2.00 -41.01
C LEU A 190 -14.44 -1.73 -41.26
N SER A 191 -14.77 -0.84 -42.20
CA SER A 191 -16.16 -0.57 -42.59
C SER A 191 -16.82 -1.76 -43.30
N LEU A 192 -16.09 -2.45 -44.19
CA LEU A 192 -16.57 -3.68 -44.84
C LEU A 192 -16.83 -4.78 -43.80
N LEU A 193 -15.89 -4.98 -42.89
CA LEU A 193 -16.03 -5.94 -41.79
C LEU A 193 -17.24 -5.60 -40.92
N ALA A 194 -17.37 -4.33 -40.51
CA ALA A 194 -18.48 -3.88 -39.66
C ALA A 194 -19.85 -4.09 -40.34
N LYS A 195 -19.94 -3.78 -41.63
CA LYS A 195 -21.19 -3.95 -42.37
C LYS A 195 -21.50 -5.42 -42.64
N LYS A 196 -20.50 -6.23 -43.00
CA LYS A 196 -20.69 -7.66 -43.30
C LYS A 196 -21.00 -8.49 -42.06
N VAL A 197 -20.37 -8.19 -40.93
CA VAL A 197 -20.49 -9.01 -39.71
C VAL A 197 -21.70 -8.61 -38.86
N GLY A 198 -21.97 -7.31 -38.69
CA GLY A 198 -23.03 -6.84 -37.79
C GLY A 198 -23.98 -5.81 -38.38
N ASN A 199 -24.00 -5.67 -39.71
CA ASN A 199 -24.91 -4.78 -40.44
C ASN A 199 -24.95 -3.34 -39.88
N VAL A 200 -23.80 -2.84 -39.45
CA VAL A 200 -23.72 -1.52 -38.80
C VAL A 200 -24.26 -0.43 -39.73
N SER A 201 -25.17 0.39 -39.23
CA SER A 201 -25.86 1.42 -40.03
C SER A 201 -25.01 2.65 -40.28
N SER A 202 -24.13 3.03 -39.34
CA SER A 202 -23.33 4.25 -39.40
C SER A 202 -21.84 3.95 -39.54
N LEU A 203 -21.34 4.02 -40.77
CA LEU A 203 -19.94 3.71 -41.08
C LEU A 203 -19.04 4.95 -41.08
N LYS A 204 -19.63 6.12 -41.34
CA LYS A 204 -18.96 7.43 -41.31
C LYS A 204 -20.01 8.53 -41.22
N ARG A 205 -19.64 9.69 -40.68
CA ARG A 205 -20.56 10.84 -40.56
C ARG A 205 -20.96 11.37 -41.94
N ASN A 206 -22.26 11.35 -42.25
CA ASN A 206 -22.91 12.00 -43.39
C ASN A 206 -22.14 11.88 -44.72
N ASN A 207 -21.72 10.67 -45.07
CA ASN A 207 -20.96 10.43 -46.29
C ASN A 207 -21.61 9.36 -47.16
N ASN A 208 -22.66 9.75 -47.87
CA ASN A 208 -23.44 8.86 -48.72
C ASN A 208 -22.58 8.21 -49.82
N LEU A 209 -21.59 8.92 -50.37
CA LEU A 209 -20.66 8.37 -51.36
C LEU A 209 -19.82 7.22 -50.76
N TYR A 210 -19.39 7.38 -49.52
CA TYR A 210 -18.65 6.32 -48.81
C TYR A 210 -19.54 5.11 -48.52
N GLU A 211 -20.80 5.33 -48.12
CA GLU A 211 -21.75 4.24 -47.91
C GLU A 211 -22.06 3.48 -49.21
N GLN A 212 -22.22 4.20 -50.32
CA GLN A 212 -22.38 3.59 -51.65
C GLN A 212 -21.17 2.75 -52.04
N LEU A 213 -19.95 3.26 -51.84
CA LEU A 213 -18.71 2.53 -52.10
C LEU A 213 -18.62 1.23 -51.28
N ILE A 214 -19.05 1.27 -50.02
CA ILE A 214 -19.09 0.09 -49.16
C ILE A 214 -20.11 -0.92 -49.68
N GLN A 215 -21.30 -0.45 -50.08
CA GLN A 215 -22.36 -1.29 -50.60
C GLN A 215 -21.94 -2.01 -51.90
N GLU A 216 -21.28 -1.30 -52.83
CA GLU A 216 -20.74 -1.87 -54.07
C GLU A 216 -19.77 -3.03 -53.77
N LYS A 217 -18.91 -2.88 -52.77
CA LYS A 217 -17.87 -3.86 -52.43
C LYS A 217 -18.37 -4.99 -51.52
N LEU A 218 -19.54 -4.85 -50.91
CA LEU A 218 -20.06 -5.84 -49.96
C LEU A 218 -20.57 -7.11 -50.61
N GLU A 219 -21.03 -7.05 -51.85
CA GLU A 219 -21.57 -8.20 -52.58
C GLU A 219 -20.52 -9.32 -52.71
N ASP A 220 -19.27 -8.94 -52.99
CA ASP A 220 -18.15 -9.87 -53.12
C ASP A 220 -17.36 -10.10 -51.82
N THR A 221 -17.75 -9.43 -50.72
CA THR A 221 -17.09 -9.57 -49.42
C THR A 221 -17.76 -10.67 -48.61
N ASN A 222 -16.98 -11.61 -48.06
CA ASN A 222 -17.47 -12.67 -47.19
C ASN A 222 -16.71 -12.69 -45.87
N ALA A 223 -17.41 -12.92 -44.76
CA ALA A 223 -16.80 -13.04 -43.44
C ALA A 223 -17.18 -14.38 -42.82
N PHE A 224 -16.23 -15.02 -42.17
CA PHE A 224 -16.39 -16.34 -41.57
C PHE A 224 -16.05 -16.30 -40.08
N LEU A 225 -16.81 -17.07 -39.32
CA LEU A 225 -16.65 -17.23 -37.88
C LEU A 225 -15.76 -18.45 -37.59
N LEU A 226 -15.26 -18.56 -36.37
CA LEU A 226 -14.31 -19.60 -35.95
C LEU A 226 -14.91 -21.02 -35.92
N ASP A 227 -16.24 -21.14 -36.00
CA ASP A 227 -16.92 -22.42 -36.20
C ASP A 227 -17.06 -22.81 -37.69
N GLY A 228 -16.57 -21.97 -38.60
CA GLY A 228 -16.65 -22.14 -40.05
C GLY A 228 -17.91 -21.58 -40.69
N SER A 229 -18.86 -21.06 -39.91
CA SER A 229 -20.08 -20.46 -40.46
C SER A 229 -19.79 -19.11 -41.12
N ALA A 230 -20.46 -18.83 -42.23
CA ALA A 230 -20.46 -17.50 -42.84
C ALA A 230 -21.41 -16.57 -42.06
N THR A 231 -21.03 -15.30 -41.91
CA THR A 231 -21.88 -14.27 -41.28
C THR A 231 -22.28 -13.19 -42.28
N ASN A 232 -23.51 -12.69 -42.14
CA ASN A 232 -24.06 -11.64 -42.98
C ASN A 232 -24.92 -10.65 -42.19
N GLY A 233 -24.36 -10.13 -41.09
CA GLY A 233 -24.98 -9.06 -40.30
C GLY A 233 -25.60 -9.50 -38.98
N ASP A 234 -25.54 -10.79 -38.65
CA ASP A 234 -26.24 -11.37 -37.49
C ASP A 234 -25.39 -11.34 -36.21
N THR A 235 -24.14 -10.90 -36.31
CA THR A 235 -23.23 -10.85 -35.16
C THR A 235 -23.29 -9.47 -34.51
N LEU A 236 -23.53 -9.45 -33.19
CA LEU A 236 -23.44 -8.23 -32.41
C LEU A 236 -21.98 -7.77 -32.36
N ILE A 237 -21.70 -6.63 -33.01
CA ILE A 237 -20.41 -5.98 -32.98
C ILE A 237 -20.57 -4.52 -32.63
N GLU A 238 -19.60 -3.99 -31.89
CA GLU A 238 -19.52 -2.58 -31.62
C GLU A 238 -18.46 -1.95 -32.54
N PHE A 239 -18.90 -1.01 -33.37
CA PHE A 239 -18.03 -0.34 -34.34
C PHE A 239 -17.84 1.14 -34.00
N PHE A 240 -16.57 1.55 -33.94
CA PHE A 240 -16.15 2.94 -33.75
C PHE A 240 -15.44 3.44 -35.01
N TYR A 241 -16.13 4.28 -35.78
CA TYR A 241 -15.52 4.93 -36.94
C TYR A 241 -14.58 6.07 -36.51
N GLN A 242 -13.77 6.53 -37.46
CA GLN A 242 -12.81 7.62 -37.28
C GLN A 242 -13.54 8.88 -36.75
N ASP A 243 -13.15 9.33 -35.55
CA ASP A 243 -13.69 10.46 -34.79
C ASP A 243 -14.96 10.19 -33.92
N LYS A 244 -15.56 8.99 -33.97
CA LYS A 244 -16.75 8.66 -33.16
C LYS A 244 -16.49 8.81 -31.66
N LEU A 245 -15.34 8.35 -31.18
CA LEU A 245 -14.96 8.47 -29.76
C LEU A 245 -14.76 9.93 -29.34
N GLN A 246 -14.19 10.77 -30.22
CA GLN A 246 -14.04 12.20 -29.94
C GLN A 246 -15.41 12.87 -29.83
N GLU A 247 -16.34 12.52 -30.72
CA GLU A 247 -17.72 13.01 -30.65
C GLU A 247 -18.37 12.65 -29.31
N ILE A 248 -18.31 11.37 -28.93
CA ILE A 248 -18.85 10.88 -27.66
C ILE A 248 -18.21 11.61 -26.49
N ALA A 249 -16.89 11.76 -26.47
CA ALA A 249 -16.15 12.39 -25.37
C ALA A 249 -16.42 13.89 -25.24
N SER A 250 -16.66 14.58 -26.37
CA SER A 250 -16.87 16.03 -26.44
C SER A 250 -18.22 16.49 -25.88
N ASP A 251 -19.20 15.60 -25.79
CA ASP A 251 -20.55 15.89 -25.30
C ASP A 251 -20.81 15.13 -24.00
N VAL A 252 -21.10 15.86 -22.91
CA VAL A 252 -21.31 15.29 -21.57
C VAL A 252 -22.47 14.28 -21.56
N ASN A 253 -23.55 14.55 -22.28
CA ASN A 253 -24.71 13.67 -22.31
C ASN A 253 -24.42 12.40 -23.11
N LYS A 254 -23.78 12.52 -24.28
CA LYS A 254 -23.38 11.36 -25.08
C LYS A 254 -22.37 10.50 -24.35
N ARG A 255 -21.38 11.12 -23.69
CA ARG A 255 -20.39 10.43 -22.86
C ARG A 255 -21.05 9.67 -21.72
N ASN A 256 -21.91 10.34 -20.94
CA ASN A 256 -22.57 9.70 -19.79
C ASN A 256 -23.47 8.56 -20.25
N LYS A 257 -24.23 8.74 -21.34
CA LYS A 257 -25.04 7.69 -21.94
C LYS A 257 -24.19 6.50 -22.38
N PHE A 258 -23.09 6.74 -23.09
CA PHE A 258 -22.16 5.70 -23.54
C PHE A 258 -21.54 4.91 -22.37
N ILE A 259 -21.14 5.61 -21.29
CA ILE A 259 -20.61 4.95 -20.08
C ILE A 259 -21.69 4.07 -19.44
N ILE A 260 -22.92 4.56 -19.32
CA ILE A 260 -24.04 3.79 -18.76
C ILE A 260 -24.34 2.56 -19.62
N GLU A 261 -24.30 2.69 -20.95
CA GLU A 261 -24.51 1.58 -21.89
C GLU A 261 -23.40 0.52 -21.80
N ILE A 262 -22.13 0.92 -21.65
CA ILE A 262 -20.99 -0.01 -21.51
C ILE A 262 -20.99 -0.73 -20.16
N ILE A 263 -21.21 0.00 -19.07
CA ILE A 263 -21.25 -0.60 -17.73
C ILE A 263 -22.49 -1.49 -17.59
N GLY A 264 -23.50 -1.27 -18.42
CA GLY A 264 -24.78 -1.96 -18.41
C GLY A 264 -25.65 -1.58 -17.20
N GLU A 265 -26.92 -2.00 -17.25
CA GLU A 265 -27.72 -2.20 -16.03
C GLU A 265 -27.22 -3.44 -15.29
N ASP A 266 -25.95 -3.45 -14.89
CA ASP A 266 -25.36 -4.58 -14.20
C ASP A 266 -25.90 -4.59 -12.77
N ASN A 267 -27.00 -5.32 -12.58
CA ASN A 267 -27.64 -5.52 -11.28
C ASN A 267 -26.62 -6.01 -10.24
N GLN A 268 -25.56 -6.74 -10.64
CA GLN A 268 -24.52 -7.20 -9.72
C GLN A 268 -23.60 -6.07 -9.27
N ASN A 269 -23.21 -5.15 -10.17
CA ASN A 269 -22.45 -3.96 -9.78
C ASN A 269 -23.28 -3.00 -8.93
N ARG A 270 -24.58 -2.83 -9.23
CA ARG A 270 -25.51 -2.12 -8.34
C ARG A 270 -25.58 -2.80 -6.97
N GLN A 271 -25.73 -4.12 -6.92
CA GLN A 271 -25.77 -4.88 -5.68
C GLN A 271 -24.47 -4.72 -4.89
N MET A 272 -23.31 -4.78 -5.54
CA MET A 272 -22.00 -4.60 -4.89
C MET A 272 -21.83 -3.19 -4.32
N ILE A 273 -22.26 -2.15 -5.04
CA ILE A 273 -22.26 -0.77 -4.55
C ILE A 273 -23.26 -0.59 -3.39
N LEU A 274 -24.45 -1.20 -3.49
CA LEU A 274 -25.42 -1.21 -2.39
C LEU A 274 -24.87 -1.95 -1.17
N ASP A 275 -24.24 -3.10 -1.33
CA ASP A 275 -23.66 -3.91 -0.27
C ASP A 275 -22.51 -3.16 0.41
N GLN A 276 -21.66 -2.47 -0.36
CA GLN A 276 -20.63 -1.58 0.21
C GLN A 276 -21.24 -0.45 1.04
N LYS A 277 -22.30 0.21 0.53
CA LYS A 277 -23.01 1.25 1.29
C LYS A 277 -23.68 0.69 2.55
N ILE A 278 -24.32 -0.48 2.46
CA ILE A 278 -24.94 -1.18 3.59
C ILE A 278 -23.87 -1.52 4.63
N LYS A 279 -22.69 -1.98 4.20
CA LYS A 279 -21.56 -2.32 5.08
C LYS A 279 -21.06 -1.10 5.86
N VAL A 280 -20.87 0.03 5.19
CA VAL A 280 -20.48 1.29 5.85
C VAL A 280 -21.56 1.74 6.85
N VAL A 281 -22.84 1.68 6.47
CA VAL A 281 -23.95 2.05 7.37
C VAL A 281 -24.04 1.09 8.57
N THR A 282 -23.83 -0.21 8.37
CA THR A 282 -23.82 -1.19 9.47
C THR A 282 -22.64 -0.99 10.40
N GLU A 283 -21.45 -0.69 9.89
CA GLU A 283 -20.28 -0.36 10.71
C GLU A 283 -20.52 0.90 11.57
N ILE A 284 -21.11 1.94 10.98
CA ILE A 284 -21.50 3.16 11.71
C ILE A 284 -22.53 2.84 12.80
N ASN A 285 -23.57 2.07 12.47
CA ASN A 285 -24.60 1.69 13.44
C ASN A 285 -24.04 0.84 14.59
N ILE A 286 -23.14 -0.11 14.30
CA ILE A 286 -22.46 -0.91 15.33
C ILE A 286 -21.63 -0.02 16.25
N LYS A 287 -20.90 0.96 15.68
CA LYS A 287 -20.12 1.92 16.47
C LYS A 287 -21.03 2.77 17.36
N MET A 288 -22.13 3.31 16.83
CA MET A 288 -23.11 4.07 17.61
C MET A 288 -23.75 3.23 18.71
N MET A 289 -24.08 1.96 18.45
CA MET A 289 -24.62 1.07 19.49
C MET A 289 -23.62 0.80 20.62
N ARG A 290 -22.33 0.60 20.28
CA ARG A 290 -21.27 0.45 21.29
C ARG A 290 -21.13 1.71 22.14
N GLU A 291 -21.10 2.89 21.51
CA GLU A 291 -21.04 4.17 22.22
C GLU A 291 -22.27 4.37 23.12
N ARG A 292 -23.47 4.03 22.64
CA ARG A 292 -24.70 4.06 23.44
C ARG A 292 -24.62 3.14 24.66
N GLN A 293 -24.10 1.92 24.49
CA GLN A 293 -23.94 0.97 25.61
C GLN A 293 -22.91 1.48 26.64
N SER A 294 -21.80 2.06 26.19
CA SER A 294 -20.84 2.73 27.08
C SER A 294 -21.49 3.89 27.83
N ASN A 295 -22.32 4.70 27.18
CA ASN A 295 -23.05 5.77 27.86
C ASN A 295 -24.06 5.24 28.89
N LEU A 296 -24.78 4.17 28.58
CA LEU A 296 -25.71 3.55 29.54
C LEU A 296 -24.98 2.99 30.77
N THR A 297 -23.81 2.37 30.57
CA THR A 297 -23.00 1.87 31.69
C THR A 297 -22.43 3.02 32.52
N LEU A 298 -21.97 4.11 31.90
CA LEU A 298 -21.57 5.33 32.61
C LEU A 298 -22.70 5.92 33.45
N VAL A 299 -23.90 6.07 32.88
CA VAL A 299 -25.09 6.55 33.60
C VAL A 299 -25.43 5.62 34.77
N SER A 300 -25.36 4.31 34.56
CA SER A 300 -25.60 3.33 35.64
C SER A 300 -24.56 3.44 36.76
N THR A 301 -23.29 3.70 36.42
CA THR A 301 -22.21 3.89 37.38
C THR A 301 -22.39 5.19 38.16
N ILE A 302 -22.71 6.30 37.49
CA ILE A 302 -23.02 7.59 38.13
C ILE A 302 -24.16 7.43 39.14
N ASN A 303 -25.25 6.76 38.72
CA ASN A 303 -26.41 6.52 39.59
C ASN A 303 -26.13 5.59 40.78
N LYS A 304 -25.09 4.73 40.73
CA LYS A 304 -24.64 3.95 41.89
C LYS A 304 -23.99 4.82 42.96
N PHE A 305 -23.33 5.92 42.57
CA PHE A 305 -22.73 6.84 43.53
C PHE A 305 -23.82 7.69 44.19
N GLN A 306 -24.53 8.49 43.40
CA GLN A 306 -25.71 9.25 43.83
C GLN A 306 -26.61 9.51 42.62
N THR A 307 -27.92 9.41 42.81
CA THR A 307 -28.88 9.85 41.80
C THR A 307 -28.98 11.38 41.80
N GLU A 308 -29.46 11.97 40.70
CA GLU A 308 -29.68 13.43 40.61
C GLU A 308 -30.60 13.95 41.74
N HIS A 309 -31.59 13.15 42.13
CA HIS A 309 -32.49 13.47 43.25
C HIS A 309 -31.74 13.48 44.57
N GLN A 310 -30.92 12.44 44.84
CA GLN A 310 -30.11 12.37 46.07
C GLN A 310 -29.11 13.53 46.17
N ILE A 311 -28.51 13.96 45.05
CA ILE A 311 -27.63 15.13 45.02
C ILE A 311 -28.42 16.39 45.41
N LYS A 312 -29.63 16.57 44.89
CA LYS A 312 -30.49 17.71 45.25
C LYS A 312 -30.89 17.69 46.72
N ASP A 313 -31.30 16.54 47.23
CA ASP A 313 -31.64 16.36 48.65
C ASP A 313 -30.44 16.67 49.55
N ASN A 314 -29.26 16.16 49.21
CA ASN A 314 -28.03 16.43 49.95
C ASN A 314 -27.66 17.92 49.93
N ILE A 315 -27.86 18.61 48.80
CA ILE A 315 -27.64 20.06 48.70
C ILE A 315 -28.61 20.81 49.61
N GLU A 316 -29.88 20.42 49.68
CA GLU A 316 -30.86 21.03 50.58
C GLU A 316 -30.57 20.72 52.06
N GLU A 317 -30.13 19.50 52.38
CA GLU A 317 -29.73 19.11 53.72
C GLU A 317 -28.48 19.88 54.18
N VAL A 318 -27.46 20.02 53.32
CA VAL A 318 -26.27 20.82 53.62
C VAL A 318 -26.64 22.29 53.77
N LYS A 319 -27.51 22.85 52.91
CA LYS A 319 -27.99 24.23 53.03
C LYS A 319 -28.76 24.46 54.33
N SER A 320 -29.60 23.51 54.74
CA SER A 320 -30.36 23.62 55.99
C SER A 320 -29.45 23.51 57.21
N LYS A 321 -28.45 22.60 57.21
CA LYS A 321 -27.39 22.53 58.22
C LYS A 321 -26.54 23.80 58.29
N LEU A 322 -26.18 24.39 57.14
CA LEU A 322 -25.48 25.67 57.07
C LEU A 322 -26.32 26.77 57.73
N LYS A 323 -27.62 26.81 57.42
CA LYS A 323 -28.53 27.80 57.99
C LYS A 323 -28.72 27.63 59.50
N SER A 324 -28.77 26.39 60.00
CA SER A 324 -28.84 26.13 61.45
C SER A 324 -27.53 26.45 62.17
N LEU A 325 -26.39 26.14 61.56
CA LEU A 325 -25.06 26.52 62.09
C LEU A 325 -24.88 28.03 62.15
N TYR A 326 -25.41 28.78 61.17
CA TYR A 326 -25.42 30.25 61.20
C TYR A 326 -26.36 30.83 62.26
N SER A 327 -27.46 30.14 62.60
CA SER A 327 -28.38 30.62 63.65
C SER A 327 -27.91 30.28 65.07
N ASP A 328 -27.12 29.21 65.24
CA ASP A 328 -26.68 28.73 66.57
C ASP A 328 -25.34 29.33 67.03
N ASN A 329 -24.59 29.99 66.13
CA ASN A 329 -23.29 30.57 66.44
C ASN A 329 -23.30 32.09 66.24
N LYS A 330 -23.48 32.85 67.33
CA LYS A 330 -23.08 34.25 67.41
C LYS A 330 -21.55 34.35 67.41
N PHE A 331 -20.91 34.28 66.25
CA PHE A 331 -19.52 34.71 66.09
C PHE A 331 -19.52 36.00 65.24
N GLN A 332 -18.88 37.05 65.76
CA GLN A 332 -18.82 38.37 65.10
C GLN A 332 -17.88 38.29 63.89
N ASP A 333 -18.35 38.81 62.74
CA ASP A 333 -17.63 38.83 61.45
C ASP A 333 -16.21 39.42 61.52
N ASP A 334 -15.94 40.31 62.47
CA ASP A 334 -14.64 40.98 62.62
C ASP A 334 -13.49 40.04 62.97
N ASP A 335 -13.73 38.97 63.74
CA ASP A 335 -12.68 38.04 64.15
C ASP A 335 -12.25 37.11 62.99
N PHE A 336 -13.19 36.75 62.11
CA PHE A 336 -12.90 35.90 60.96
C PHE A 336 -12.12 36.66 59.88
N GLU A 337 -12.47 37.92 59.60
CA GLU A 337 -11.69 38.75 58.69
C GLU A 337 -10.26 38.97 59.20
N LYS A 338 -10.10 39.16 60.51
CA LYS A 338 -8.78 39.38 61.11
C LYS A 338 -7.89 38.13 61.00
N LEU A 339 -8.46 36.97 61.31
CA LEU A 339 -7.77 35.69 61.19
C LEU A 339 -7.39 35.36 59.73
N ASN A 340 -8.28 35.67 58.79
CA ASN A 340 -8.03 35.42 57.37
C ASN A 340 -6.94 36.37 56.81
N ARG A 341 -6.88 37.62 57.27
CA ARG A 341 -5.77 38.55 56.96
C ARG A 341 -4.44 38.09 57.58
N GLU A 342 -4.46 37.60 58.81
CA GLU A 342 -3.24 37.05 59.45
C GLU A 342 -2.73 35.81 58.71
N MET A 343 -3.62 34.91 58.30
CA MET A 343 -3.26 33.72 57.51
C MET A 343 -2.66 34.09 56.15
N GLN A 344 -3.26 35.04 55.42
CA GLN A 344 -2.72 35.52 54.14
C GLN A 344 -1.36 36.21 54.31
N ASN A 345 -1.16 36.95 55.41
CA ASN A 345 0.14 37.54 55.73
C ASN A 345 1.20 36.47 56.03
N GLN A 346 0.85 35.40 56.75
CA GLN A 346 1.80 34.30 57.01
C GLN A 346 2.19 33.56 55.74
N ILE A 347 1.23 33.23 54.85
CA ILE A 347 1.51 32.60 53.54
C ILE A 347 2.44 33.48 52.70
N SER A 348 2.19 34.80 52.68
CA SER A 348 3.03 35.76 51.96
C SER A 348 4.45 35.80 52.52
N ASN A 349 4.59 35.76 53.85
CA ASN A 349 5.87 35.81 54.54
C ASN A 349 6.69 34.53 54.32
N GLU A 350 6.04 33.37 54.35
CA GLU A 350 6.66 32.08 54.03
C GLU A 350 7.23 32.07 52.61
N SER A 351 6.47 32.58 51.63
CA SER A 351 6.96 32.69 50.24
C SER A 351 8.20 33.57 50.13
N ARG A 352 8.25 34.66 50.89
CA ARG A 352 9.37 35.60 50.90
C ARG A 352 10.63 34.97 51.49
N LEU A 353 10.49 34.27 52.62
CA LEU A 353 11.60 33.57 53.27
C LEU A 353 12.17 32.45 52.38
N ASN A 354 11.30 31.68 51.71
CA ASN A 354 11.71 30.67 50.74
C ASN A 354 12.45 31.27 49.53
N GLN A 355 12.08 32.48 49.10
CA GLN A 355 12.79 33.18 48.04
C GLN A 355 14.14 33.73 48.50
N GLU A 356 14.26 34.19 49.75
CA GLU A 356 15.56 34.56 50.33
C GLU A 356 16.51 33.37 50.44
N ILE A 357 16.02 32.19 50.84
CA ILE A 357 16.83 30.95 50.85
C ILE A 357 17.38 30.66 49.44
N LYS A 358 16.53 30.69 48.41
CA LYS A 358 16.99 30.51 47.02
C LYS A 358 18.05 31.51 46.58
N ASN A 359 17.93 32.77 47.01
CA ASN A 359 18.93 33.78 46.71
C ASN A 359 20.27 33.47 47.39
N TYR A 360 20.25 33.06 48.67
CA TYR A 360 21.47 32.67 49.38
C TYR A 360 22.12 31.42 48.80
N GLU A 361 21.33 30.42 48.40
CA GLU A 361 21.83 29.23 47.70
C GLU A 361 22.47 29.60 46.34
N SER A 362 21.88 30.55 45.62
CA SER A 362 22.43 31.04 44.35
C SER A 362 23.76 31.76 44.56
N ILE A 363 23.88 32.57 45.62
CA ILE A 363 25.13 33.25 45.99
C ILE A 363 26.21 32.23 46.39
N LYS A 364 25.83 31.15 47.07
CA LYS A 364 26.75 30.06 47.46
C LYS A 364 27.43 29.38 46.27
N GLN A 365 26.78 29.37 45.10
CA GLN A 365 27.35 28.79 43.88
C GLN A 365 28.32 29.72 43.13
N ILE A 366 28.43 30.98 43.53
CA ILE A 366 29.32 31.95 42.91
C ILE A 366 30.70 31.87 43.58
N ASN A 367 31.72 31.47 42.82
CA ASN A 367 33.12 31.68 43.22
C ASN A 367 33.43 33.18 43.18
N PHE A 368 33.45 33.83 44.35
CA PHE A 368 33.59 35.30 44.48
C PHE A 368 34.86 35.90 43.85
N TYR A 369 35.87 35.07 43.54
CA TYR A 369 37.03 35.47 42.73
C TYR A 369 37.26 34.47 41.60
N ALA A 370 36.89 34.87 40.38
CA ALA A 370 37.35 34.23 39.16
C ALA A 370 38.38 35.15 38.48
N LEU A 371 39.55 34.62 38.12
CA LEU A 371 40.51 35.36 37.29
C LEU A 371 39.85 35.71 35.96
N ASN A 372 39.80 37.00 35.63
CA ASN A 372 39.18 37.48 34.40
C ASN A 372 39.86 36.80 33.20
N SER A 373 39.11 35.98 32.45
CA SER A 373 39.63 35.19 31.32
C SER A 373 40.15 36.04 30.16
N SER A 374 39.85 37.35 30.19
CA SER A 374 40.23 38.36 29.19
C SER A 374 41.67 38.91 29.36
N LEU A 375 42.44 38.42 30.33
CA LEU A 375 43.77 38.95 30.63
C LEU A 375 44.80 38.63 29.52
N PRO A 376 45.55 39.63 29.02
CA PRO A 376 46.65 39.45 28.06
C PRO A 376 47.71 38.47 28.56
N ALA A 377 48.22 37.61 27.68
CA ALA A 377 49.05 36.44 28.02
C ALA A 377 50.35 36.80 28.78
N ASP A 378 50.89 37.98 28.51
CA ASP A 378 52.10 38.57 29.06
C ASP A 378 51.98 39.02 30.53
N LYS A 379 50.76 39.26 31.04
CA LYS A 379 50.54 39.64 32.46
C LYS A 379 50.14 38.47 33.37
N ARG A 380 49.85 37.30 32.80
CA ARG A 380 49.40 36.10 33.54
C ARG A 380 50.42 35.55 34.56
N PRO A 381 51.75 35.56 34.32
CA PRO A 381 52.71 34.99 35.27
C PRO A 381 52.76 35.75 36.61
N ILE A 382 52.73 37.08 36.57
CA ILE A 382 52.75 37.95 37.75
C ILE A 382 51.47 37.75 38.58
N ILE A 383 50.32 37.74 37.93
CA ILE A 383 49.03 37.52 38.60
C ILE A 383 48.95 36.12 39.20
N ASN A 384 49.45 35.08 38.52
CA ASN A 384 49.48 33.73 39.08
C ASN A 384 50.39 33.63 40.31
N SER A 385 51.53 34.32 40.34
CA SER A 385 52.39 34.35 41.54
C SER A 385 51.73 35.07 42.73
N ILE A 386 51.01 36.16 42.49
CA ILE A 386 50.22 36.86 43.53
C ILE A 386 49.05 35.99 43.97
N HIS A 387 48.37 35.32 43.03
CA HIS A 387 47.24 34.45 43.33
C HIS A 387 47.65 33.29 44.24
N GLU A 388 48.77 32.61 43.98
CA GLU A 388 49.31 31.56 44.87
C GLU A 388 49.62 32.07 46.28
N LEU A 389 50.12 33.30 46.43
CA LEU A 389 50.38 33.94 47.73
C LEU A 389 49.10 34.18 48.56
N TYR A 390 47.99 34.55 47.92
CA TYR A 390 46.73 34.90 48.59
C TYR A 390 45.69 33.78 48.57
N LYS A 391 45.94 32.68 47.85
CA LYS A 391 45.02 31.54 47.66
C LYS A 391 44.51 30.95 48.98
N SER A 392 45.39 30.81 49.97
CA SER A 392 45.02 30.27 51.29
C SER A 392 44.09 31.21 52.07
N GLN A 393 44.34 32.53 51.99
CA GLN A 393 43.50 33.56 52.63
C GLN A 393 42.13 33.68 51.93
N LEU A 394 42.11 33.63 50.60
CA LEU A 394 40.87 33.66 49.81
C LEU A 394 40.00 32.43 50.03
N ASN A 395 40.61 31.23 50.07
CA ASN A 395 39.88 30.01 50.40
C ASN A 395 39.31 30.08 51.81
N LYS A 396 40.09 30.58 52.79
CA LYS A 396 39.60 30.78 54.15
C LYS A 396 38.41 31.75 54.20
N LEU A 397 38.48 32.87 53.48
CA LEU A 397 37.40 33.84 53.39
C LEU A 397 36.14 33.24 52.75
N ASN A 398 36.28 32.47 51.66
CA ASN A 398 35.14 31.78 51.04
C ASN A 398 34.49 30.78 52.01
N THR A 399 35.29 30.02 52.77
CA THR A 399 34.76 29.10 53.79
C THR A 399 34.06 29.84 54.94
N GLU A 400 34.57 31.00 55.35
CA GLU A 400 33.92 31.85 56.37
C GLU A 400 32.57 32.41 55.86
N ILE A 401 32.53 32.91 54.62
CA ILE A 401 31.29 33.39 53.99
C ILE A 401 30.28 32.26 53.84
N GLU A 402 30.72 31.08 53.39
CA GLU A 402 29.86 29.91 53.27
C GLU A 402 29.29 29.48 54.64
N GLY A 403 30.11 29.54 55.69
CA GLY A 403 29.67 29.29 57.06
C GLY A 403 28.60 30.27 57.54
N GLU A 404 28.78 31.57 57.29
CA GLU A 404 27.79 32.60 57.64
C GLU A 404 26.48 32.47 56.84
N LEU A 405 26.57 32.12 55.55
CA LEU A 405 25.39 31.85 54.72
C LEU A 405 24.60 30.65 55.23
N ASN A 406 25.28 29.55 55.58
CA ASN A 406 24.61 28.37 56.14
C ASN A 406 23.93 28.70 57.47
N ARG A 407 24.57 29.45 58.37
CA ARG A 407 23.95 29.91 59.63
C ARG A 407 22.69 30.73 59.40
N LYS A 408 22.69 31.62 58.40
CA LYS A 408 21.49 32.39 58.03
C LYS A 408 20.38 31.51 57.49
N ILE A 409 20.70 30.56 56.62
CA ILE A 409 19.72 29.60 56.08
C ILE A 409 19.12 28.77 57.22
N ASP A 410 19.94 28.25 58.14
CA ASP A 410 19.47 27.48 59.30
C ASP A 410 18.55 28.31 60.20
N SER A 411 18.89 29.57 60.47
CA SER A 411 18.03 30.49 61.24
C SER A 411 16.69 30.75 60.56
N ILE A 412 16.66 30.83 59.23
CA ILE A 412 15.41 31.00 58.47
C ILE A 412 14.60 29.70 58.52
N ASN A 413 15.23 28.54 58.35
CA ASN A 413 14.56 27.23 58.44
C ASN A 413 13.91 27.01 59.81
N VAL A 414 14.60 27.35 60.91
CA VAL A 414 14.02 27.31 62.27
C VAL A 414 12.83 28.27 62.41
N SER A 415 12.83 29.39 61.69
CA SER A 415 11.70 30.34 61.70
C SER A 415 10.51 29.82 60.89
N LEU A 416 10.76 29.08 59.81
CA LEU A 416 9.75 28.39 59.01
C LEU A 416 9.14 27.20 59.76
N GLU A 417 9.94 26.44 60.51
CA GLU A 417 9.43 25.35 61.36
C GLU A 417 8.49 25.84 62.47
N LYS A 418 8.61 27.09 62.91
CA LYS A 418 7.70 27.70 63.90
C LYS A 418 6.42 28.26 63.27
N LEU A 419 6.36 28.37 61.94
CA LEU A 419 5.20 28.83 61.18
C LEU A 419 4.27 27.68 60.79
N ASN A 420 4.79 26.44 60.74
CA ASN A 420 4.03 25.19 60.64
C ASN A 420 3.64 24.67 62.02
#